data_AF-A0A2A4CFD9-F1
#
_entry.id   AF-A0A2A4CFD9-F1
#
_cell.length_a   1.000
_cell.length_b   1.000
_cell.length_c   1.000
_cell.angle_alpha   90.00
_cell.angle_beta   90.00
_cell.angle_gamma   90.00
#
_symmetry.space_group_name_H-M   'P 1'
#
loop_
_entity.id
_entity.type
_entity.pdbx_description
1 polymer ?
#
loop_
_entity_poly.entity_id
_entity_poly.type
_entity_poly.pdbx_seq_one_letter_code
_entity_poly.pdbx_strand_id
1 'polypeptide(L)'
;MDSFYRAFEDRYRGSRKLIKSRLTNYSPFFQPLAARYPGGKTFDLGCGRGEWLELMVEAGFEPMGVDLDADMLEACRERGLPVQQGDAIAYLASLESDSHALISAFHVVEHVSFEQLGVIVAEALRVLKPGGLLILETPNPENISVATTNFYMDPSHQKPIPPLLLSFVAEHAGFDRVKVVRLQESPELRDAATPVQFLDIVRGASPDYAIVAQKNVESTEGAFDEAFGAEYGLTIDTLIQRYETRLTSNVSQIGGRVQQMGARLQSIEGQLRLAEGRLQLAEDRSRFAEEQRVLAEQVLREVEARAQHAEELARLASSRVVDTQLLHVEDRCRQLEAQLALAESKLHEAEARAQHEQAVAQQTHAHLQAVYRSTSWRVTAPLRWVSLGLRGKGLGPLKRAVKQQVKRVVRYAYRQPVLRRLTVAVLNRVPGLKARLVPYVAAAAASQPVGTASTHIRIDNLDAHANRIHASLVAEFDRLKQEKN
;
A
#
# COMPACT_ATOMS: atom_id res chain seq x y z
N MET A 1 22.94 69.53 43.56
CA MET A 1 23.02 68.88 42.22
C MET A 1 21.62 68.47 41.73
N ASP A 2 20.60 69.25 42.04
CA ASP A 2 19.34 68.67 42.54
C ASP A 2 18.33 68.52 41.40
N SER A 3 18.29 69.53 40.52
CA SER A 3 17.70 69.47 39.18
C SER A 3 18.20 68.29 38.32
N PHE A 4 19.42 67.78 38.51
CA PHE A 4 19.87 66.56 37.82
C PHE A 4 19.24 65.31 38.42
N TYR A 5 19.19 65.20 39.76
CA TYR A 5 18.58 64.06 40.44
C TYR A 5 17.10 63.93 40.10
N ARG A 6 16.32 65.02 40.18
CA ARG A 6 14.91 65.07 39.79
C ARG A 6 14.68 64.68 38.31
N ALA A 7 15.53 65.14 37.40
CA ALA A 7 15.45 64.78 35.98
C ALA A 7 15.90 63.33 35.67
N PHE A 8 16.76 62.75 36.52
CA PHE A 8 17.17 61.34 36.45
C PHE A 8 16.04 60.43 36.95
N GLU A 9 15.48 60.75 38.12
CA GLU A 9 14.27 60.15 38.72
C GLU A 9 13.11 60.06 37.72
N ASP A 10 12.66 61.19 37.17
CA ASP A 10 11.52 61.25 36.25
C ASP A 10 11.78 60.48 34.94
N ARG A 11 13.05 60.30 34.56
CA ARG A 11 13.47 59.56 33.35
C ARG A 11 13.60 58.05 33.57
N TYR A 12 14.10 57.61 34.73
CA TYR A 12 14.48 56.20 34.95
C TYR A 12 13.60 55.48 35.98
N ARG A 13 13.13 56.13 37.04
CA ARG A 13 12.14 55.56 37.99
C ARG A 13 10.77 55.48 37.30
N GLY A 14 10.42 56.55 36.58
CA GLY A 14 9.28 56.65 35.67
C GLY A 14 8.09 57.47 36.20
N SER A 15 7.05 57.64 35.38
CA SER A 15 5.95 58.57 35.69
C SER A 15 5.22 58.25 37.00
N ARG A 16 4.81 59.29 37.74
CA ARG A 16 3.98 59.21 38.96
C ARG A 16 2.81 58.21 38.87
N LYS A 17 2.11 58.12 37.74
CA LYS A 17 1.00 57.16 37.56
C LYS A 17 1.50 55.70 37.60
N LEU A 18 2.66 55.42 37.02
CA LEU A 18 3.30 54.10 37.06
C LEU A 18 3.78 53.77 38.47
N ILE A 19 4.47 54.70 39.15
CA ILE A 19 4.93 54.53 40.54
C ILE A 19 3.75 54.25 41.47
N LYS A 20 2.72 55.10 41.44
CA LYS A 20 1.49 54.88 42.22
C LYS A 20 0.86 53.50 41.93
N SER A 21 0.82 53.07 40.66
CA SER A 21 0.29 51.73 40.32
C SER A 21 1.13 50.57 40.88
N ARG A 22 2.48 50.68 40.89
CA ARG A 22 3.37 49.68 41.51
C ARG A 22 3.12 49.59 43.02
N LEU A 23 2.99 50.73 43.69
CA LEU A 23 2.73 50.81 45.13
C LEU A 23 1.37 50.21 45.54
N THR A 24 0.39 50.06 44.63
CA THR A 24 -0.86 49.33 44.95
C THR A 24 -0.65 47.83 45.22
N ASN A 25 0.51 47.25 44.88
CA ASN A 25 0.86 45.88 45.25
C ASN A 25 0.87 45.66 46.78
N TYR A 26 1.06 46.71 47.58
CA TYR A 26 1.01 46.65 49.05
C TYR A 26 -0.42 46.70 49.64
N SER A 27 -1.46 46.82 48.81
CA SER A 27 -2.86 46.88 49.27
C SER A 27 -3.25 45.73 50.23
N PRO A 28 -2.83 44.46 50.01
CA PRO A 28 -3.09 43.37 50.97
C PRO A 28 -2.50 43.59 52.38
N PHE A 29 -1.46 44.42 52.50
CA PHE A 29 -0.82 44.76 53.77
C PHE A 29 -1.39 46.03 54.41
N PHE A 30 -1.75 47.07 53.63
CA PHE A 30 -2.27 48.31 54.22
C PHE A 30 -3.79 48.36 54.40
N GLN A 31 -4.60 47.59 53.65
CA GLN A 31 -6.06 47.59 53.79
C GLN A 31 -6.56 46.99 55.13
N PRO A 32 -6.08 45.83 55.62
CA PRO A 32 -6.52 45.31 56.92
C PRO A 32 -6.03 46.22 58.07
N LEU A 33 -4.87 46.86 57.88
CA LEU A 33 -4.30 47.84 58.81
C LEU A 33 -5.14 49.13 58.87
N ALA A 34 -5.68 49.61 57.75
CA ALA A 34 -6.59 50.75 57.69
C ALA A 34 -7.94 50.44 58.36
N ALA A 35 -8.47 49.23 58.17
CA ALA A 35 -9.68 48.77 58.85
C ALA A 35 -9.49 48.66 60.38
N ARG A 36 -8.28 48.28 60.84
CA ARG A 36 -7.91 48.23 62.25
C ARG A 36 -7.64 49.62 62.86
N TYR A 37 -7.01 50.51 62.11
CA TYR A 37 -6.66 51.86 62.54
C TYR A 37 -7.16 52.93 61.55
N PRO A 38 -8.48 53.21 61.51
CA PRO A 38 -9.02 54.33 60.73
C PRO A 38 -8.44 55.67 61.22
N GLY A 39 -7.95 56.53 60.32
CA GLY A 39 -7.20 57.72 60.69
C GLY A 39 -5.86 57.42 61.38
N GLY A 40 -5.33 56.20 61.23
CA GLY A 40 -4.04 55.81 61.80
C GLY A 40 -2.90 56.62 61.20
N LYS A 41 -1.97 57.11 62.05
CA LYS A 41 -0.78 57.81 61.57
C LYS A 41 0.16 56.87 60.82
N THR A 42 0.73 57.32 59.71
CA THR A 42 1.73 56.54 58.94
C THR A 42 2.92 57.43 58.59
N PHE A 43 4.15 56.93 58.68
CA PHE A 43 5.35 57.73 58.44
C PHE A 43 6.23 57.14 57.33
N ASP A 44 6.65 57.99 56.40
CA ASP A 44 7.41 57.61 55.20
C ASP A 44 8.77 58.31 55.16
N LEU A 45 9.85 57.53 55.26
CA LEU A 45 11.22 57.99 55.14
C LEU A 45 11.58 58.11 53.66
N GLY A 46 12.16 59.24 53.24
CA GLY A 46 12.55 59.47 51.84
C GLY A 46 11.35 59.52 50.90
N CYS A 47 10.29 60.21 51.31
CA CYS A 47 9.00 60.19 50.63
C CYS A 47 9.02 60.76 49.19
N GLY A 48 10.06 61.50 48.79
CA GLY A 48 10.27 62.02 47.44
C GLY A 48 9.07 62.80 46.89
N ARG A 49 8.58 62.37 45.72
CA ARG A 49 7.36 62.91 45.06
C ARG A 49 6.04 62.48 45.73
N GLY A 50 6.08 61.71 46.82
CA GLY A 50 4.92 61.44 47.68
C GLY A 50 3.80 60.63 47.03
N GLU A 51 4.09 59.77 46.05
CA GLU A 51 3.09 58.85 45.48
C GLU A 51 2.53 57.87 46.53
N TRP A 52 3.33 57.52 47.54
CA TRP A 52 2.90 56.67 48.65
C TRP A 52 2.02 57.41 49.66
N LEU A 53 2.42 58.61 50.08
CA LEU A 53 1.61 59.48 50.96
C LEU A 53 0.19 59.67 50.42
N GLU A 54 0.07 59.87 49.10
CA GLU A 54 -1.20 59.99 48.41
C GLU A 54 -2.06 58.71 48.49
N LEU A 55 -1.46 57.53 48.37
CA LEU A 55 -2.14 56.25 48.58
C LEU A 55 -2.57 56.06 50.04
N MET A 56 -1.79 56.54 51.00
CA MET A 56 -2.14 56.46 52.42
C MET A 56 -3.32 57.39 52.77
N VAL A 57 -3.39 58.60 52.20
CA VAL A 57 -4.58 59.46 52.29
C VAL A 57 -5.80 58.77 51.65
N GLU A 58 -5.65 58.17 50.47
CA GLU A 58 -6.73 57.45 49.78
C GLU A 58 -7.19 56.18 50.53
N ALA A 59 -6.31 55.57 51.33
CA ALA A 59 -6.63 54.45 52.22
C ALA A 59 -7.24 54.87 53.57
N GLY A 60 -7.33 56.19 53.86
CA GLY A 60 -7.94 56.70 55.10
C GLY A 60 -6.99 56.81 56.30
N PHE A 61 -5.68 56.92 56.07
CA PHE A 61 -4.67 57.17 57.09
C PHE A 61 -4.34 58.67 57.25
N GLU A 62 -3.59 59.00 58.31
CA GLU A 62 -2.92 60.30 58.51
C GLU A 62 -1.42 60.18 58.20
N PRO A 63 -0.98 60.31 56.93
CA PRO A 63 0.43 60.20 56.59
C PRO A 63 1.27 61.41 57.02
N MET A 64 2.58 61.19 57.12
CA MET A 64 3.62 62.22 57.16
C MET A 64 4.85 61.72 56.40
N GLY A 65 5.35 62.49 55.43
CA GLY A 65 6.59 62.18 54.73
C GLY A 65 7.73 63.11 55.16
N VAL A 66 8.94 62.57 55.33
CA VAL A 66 10.15 63.39 55.52
C VAL A 66 11.21 63.04 54.48
N ASP A 67 11.78 64.09 53.90
CA ASP A 67 12.84 64.01 52.88
C ASP A 67 13.87 65.13 53.08
N LEU A 68 15.07 64.93 52.55
CA LEU A 68 16.14 65.93 52.54
C LEU A 68 16.00 66.89 51.34
N ASP A 69 15.44 66.43 50.22
CA ASP A 69 15.33 67.20 48.97
C ASP A 69 14.15 68.19 49.00
N ALA A 70 14.46 69.49 48.94
CA ALA A 70 13.45 70.55 48.96
C ALA A 70 12.58 70.60 47.69
N ASP A 71 13.14 70.24 46.53
CA ASP A 71 12.53 70.31 45.20
C ASP A 71 11.54 69.16 45.02
N MET A 72 11.86 67.97 45.55
CA MET A 72 10.93 66.84 45.59
C MET A 72 9.69 67.17 46.44
N LEU A 73 9.91 67.76 47.62
CA LEU A 73 8.84 68.12 48.54
C LEU A 73 7.96 69.29 48.04
N GLU A 74 8.43 70.10 47.10
CA GLU A 74 7.61 71.15 46.47
C GLU A 74 6.39 70.55 45.77
N ALA A 75 6.57 69.52 44.94
CA ALA A 75 5.50 68.80 44.25
C ALA A 75 4.55 68.03 45.20
N CYS A 76 4.95 67.83 46.46
CA CYS A 76 4.09 67.30 47.51
C CYS A 76 3.25 68.42 48.16
N ARG A 77 3.87 69.57 48.46
CA ARG A 77 3.19 70.77 49.00
C ARG A 77 2.14 71.32 48.03
N GLU A 78 2.43 71.37 46.73
CA GLU A 78 1.47 71.75 45.68
C GLU A 78 0.21 70.87 45.65
N ARG A 79 0.36 69.59 46.01
CA ARG A 79 -0.72 68.60 46.13
C ARG A 79 -1.41 68.59 47.50
N GLY A 80 -0.99 69.45 48.42
CA GLY A 80 -1.49 69.50 49.80
C GLY A 80 -1.10 68.28 50.65
N LEU A 81 -0.05 67.54 50.27
CA LEU A 81 0.39 66.38 51.02
C LEU A 81 1.15 66.78 52.30
N PRO A 82 0.99 66.03 53.40
CA PRO A 82 1.69 66.26 54.65
C PRO A 82 3.17 65.86 54.52
N VAL A 83 4.04 66.85 54.33
CA VAL A 83 5.49 66.65 54.22
C VAL A 83 6.30 67.69 55.00
N GLN A 84 7.43 67.26 55.54
CA GLN A 84 8.42 68.10 56.21
C GLN A 84 9.82 67.84 55.64
N GLN A 85 10.64 68.89 55.50
CA GLN A 85 12.05 68.71 55.12
C GLN A 85 12.90 68.40 56.37
N GLY A 86 13.80 67.43 56.28
CA GLY A 86 14.73 67.08 57.36
C GLY A 86 15.35 65.70 57.22
N ASP A 87 16.15 65.33 58.22
CA ASP A 87 16.63 63.96 58.40
C ASP A 87 15.48 63.07 58.87
N ALA A 88 15.07 62.12 58.03
CA ALA A 88 13.95 61.21 58.31
C ALA A 88 14.24 60.21 59.44
N ILE A 89 15.51 59.89 59.71
CA ILE A 89 15.92 59.00 60.81
C ILE A 89 15.84 59.77 62.14
N ALA A 90 16.35 61.00 62.15
CA ALA A 90 16.23 61.89 63.31
C ALA A 90 14.75 62.23 63.61
N TYR A 91 13.92 62.39 62.57
CA TYR A 91 12.48 62.57 62.73
C TYR A 91 11.80 61.32 63.30
N LEU A 92 12.07 60.13 62.76
CA LEU A 92 11.57 58.84 63.27
C LEU A 92 11.88 58.67 64.77
N ALA A 93 13.13 58.97 65.17
CA ALA A 93 13.56 58.90 66.57
C ALA A 93 12.83 59.90 67.50
N SER A 94 12.26 60.97 66.95
CA SER A 94 11.46 61.95 67.70
C SER A 94 9.99 61.54 67.91
N LEU A 95 9.51 60.51 67.20
CA LEU A 95 8.11 60.07 67.28
C LEU A 95 7.82 59.28 68.57
N GLU A 96 6.60 59.39 69.08
CA GLU A 96 6.14 58.68 70.27
C GLU A 96 6.07 57.16 70.04
N SER A 97 6.29 56.36 71.08
CA SER A 97 6.14 54.90 70.99
C SER A 97 4.68 54.49 70.77
N ASP A 98 4.44 53.38 70.06
CA ASP A 98 3.11 52.85 69.75
C ASP A 98 2.12 53.88 69.15
N SER A 99 2.62 54.83 68.35
CA SER A 99 1.86 55.96 67.82
C SER A 99 1.42 55.78 66.36
N HIS A 100 2.22 55.11 65.53
CA HIS A 100 1.96 54.94 64.08
C HIS A 100 1.46 53.53 63.74
N ALA A 101 0.59 53.41 62.74
CA ALA A 101 0.14 52.12 62.22
C ALA A 101 1.15 51.50 61.24
N LEU A 102 1.83 52.33 60.45
CA LEU A 102 2.70 51.94 59.35
C LEU A 102 3.94 52.85 59.33
N ILE A 103 5.13 52.26 59.17
CA ILE A 103 6.37 52.94 58.84
C ILE A 103 6.84 52.41 57.49
N SER A 104 7.27 53.28 56.58
CA SER A 104 7.76 52.89 55.27
C SER A 104 9.03 53.63 54.85
N ALA A 105 9.81 53.01 53.96
CA ALA A 105 10.88 53.66 53.22
C ALA A 105 11.01 53.01 51.83
N PHE A 106 10.97 53.81 50.76
CA PHE A 106 10.98 53.32 49.37
C PHE A 106 12.18 53.86 48.59
N HIS A 107 13.20 53.03 48.41
CA HIS A 107 14.52 53.40 47.90
C HIS A 107 15.25 54.39 48.82
N VAL A 108 15.67 53.88 49.98
CA VAL A 108 16.32 54.67 51.05
C VAL A 108 17.40 53.84 51.74
N VAL A 109 17.11 52.57 52.03
CA VAL A 109 18.01 51.71 52.81
C VAL A 109 19.32 51.40 52.09
N GLU A 110 19.36 51.52 50.77
CA GLU A 110 20.56 51.44 49.94
C GLU A 110 21.46 52.68 50.00
N HIS A 111 20.95 53.84 50.45
CA HIS A 111 21.70 55.09 50.59
C HIS A 111 22.30 55.29 52.01
N VAL A 112 21.76 54.61 53.03
CA VAL A 112 22.17 54.76 54.45
C VAL A 112 23.23 53.74 54.87
N SER A 113 23.92 54.01 55.99
CA SER A 113 24.87 53.05 56.58
C SER A 113 24.15 51.88 57.24
N PHE A 114 24.85 50.75 57.44
CA PHE A 114 24.28 49.60 58.17
C PHE A 114 23.94 49.91 59.64
N GLU A 115 24.65 50.87 60.25
CA GLU A 115 24.33 51.39 61.60
C GLU A 115 23.02 52.19 61.58
N GLN A 116 22.85 53.06 60.59
CA GLN A 116 21.60 53.81 60.36
C GLN A 116 20.42 52.90 60.05
N LEU A 117 20.62 51.82 59.28
CA LEU A 117 19.60 50.79 59.05
C LEU A 117 19.15 50.13 60.37
N GLY A 118 20.09 49.81 61.27
CA GLY A 118 19.79 49.31 62.61
C GLY A 118 18.93 50.29 63.42
N VAL A 119 19.25 51.59 63.37
CA VAL A 119 18.44 52.65 64.02
C VAL A 119 17.04 52.74 63.42
N ILE A 120 16.90 52.75 62.08
CA ILE A 120 15.59 52.81 61.40
C ILE A 120 14.70 51.66 61.85
N VAL A 121 15.23 50.43 61.87
CA VAL A 121 14.43 49.23 62.20
C VAL A 121 14.07 49.20 63.70
N ALA A 122 15.00 49.57 64.59
CA ALA A 122 14.73 49.63 66.03
C ALA A 122 13.70 50.71 66.40
N GLU A 123 13.84 51.92 65.84
CA GLU A 123 12.91 53.02 66.09
C GLU A 123 11.55 52.78 65.43
N ALA A 124 11.50 52.15 64.25
CA ALA A 124 10.24 51.69 63.66
C ALA A 124 9.51 50.69 64.58
N LEU A 125 10.20 49.70 65.14
CA LEU A 125 9.60 48.76 66.10
C LEU A 125 9.09 49.45 67.36
N ARG A 126 9.78 50.50 67.84
CA ARG A 126 9.34 51.33 68.97
C ARG A 126 8.09 52.15 68.64
N VAL A 127 8.07 52.82 67.50
CA VAL A 127 7.05 53.80 67.09
C VAL A 127 5.77 53.13 66.55
N LEU A 128 5.87 51.92 66.00
CA LEU A 128 4.72 51.15 65.51
C LEU A 128 3.79 50.69 66.64
N LYS A 129 2.48 50.75 66.38
CA LYS A 129 1.41 50.15 67.19
C LYS A 129 1.46 48.61 67.18
N PRO A 130 0.82 47.94 68.16
CA PRO A 130 0.60 46.49 68.10
C PRO A 130 -0.18 46.08 66.84
N GLY A 131 0.42 45.21 66.03
CA GLY A 131 -0.10 44.82 64.72
C GLY A 131 0.32 45.73 63.56
N GLY A 132 1.10 46.78 63.85
CA GLY A 132 1.63 47.70 62.85
C GLY A 132 2.76 47.09 62.01
N LEU A 133 2.98 47.68 60.84
CA LEU A 133 3.88 47.15 59.82
C LEU A 133 5.04 48.12 59.50
N LEU A 134 6.22 47.56 59.26
CA LEU A 134 7.37 48.23 58.64
C LEU A 134 7.52 47.72 57.20
N ILE A 135 7.62 48.62 56.22
CA ILE A 135 7.89 48.30 54.81
C ILE A 135 9.22 48.97 54.39
N LEU A 136 10.18 48.19 53.92
CA LEU A 136 11.45 48.71 53.39
C LEU A 136 11.69 48.14 51.99
N GLU A 137 11.50 48.95 50.94
CA GLU A 137 11.72 48.58 49.53
C GLU A 137 13.08 49.07 49.02
N THR A 138 13.80 48.22 48.29
CA THR A 138 15.16 48.47 47.78
C THR A 138 15.49 47.56 46.57
N PRO A 139 16.42 47.93 45.67
CA PRO A 139 16.77 47.14 44.50
C PRO A 139 17.31 45.74 44.86
N ASN A 140 16.85 44.73 44.12
CA ASN A 140 17.09 43.32 44.43
C ASN A 140 18.42 42.81 43.85
N PRO A 141 19.40 42.40 44.68
CA PRO A 141 20.64 41.81 44.20
C PRO A 141 20.50 40.40 43.62
N GLU A 142 19.34 39.75 43.71
CA GLU A 142 19.06 38.50 43.00
C GLU A 142 18.90 38.74 41.48
N ASN A 143 18.49 39.93 41.06
CA ASN A 143 18.50 40.32 39.65
C ASN A 143 19.93 40.71 39.27
N ILE A 144 20.62 39.85 38.50
CA ILE A 144 22.02 40.07 38.10
C ILE A 144 22.22 41.45 37.48
N SER A 145 21.34 41.88 36.57
CA SER A 145 21.48 43.18 35.89
C SER A 145 21.32 44.38 36.84
N VAL A 146 20.56 44.23 37.93
CA VAL A 146 20.52 45.19 39.03
C VAL A 146 21.83 45.13 39.80
N ALA A 147 22.19 43.95 40.31
CA ALA A 147 23.36 43.70 41.15
C ALA A 147 24.71 44.11 40.54
N THR A 148 24.86 44.01 39.21
CA THR A 148 26.12 44.32 38.51
C THR A 148 26.14 45.67 37.80
N THR A 149 24.99 46.34 37.62
CA THR A 149 24.93 47.49 36.70
C THR A 149 23.90 48.54 37.11
N ASN A 150 22.60 48.23 37.19
CA ASN A 150 21.60 49.27 37.45
C ASN A 150 21.77 49.89 38.86
N PHE A 151 22.18 49.09 39.85
CA PHE A 151 22.48 49.57 41.20
C PHE A 151 23.59 50.63 41.21
N TYR A 152 24.58 50.54 40.33
CA TYR A 152 25.71 51.49 40.27
C TYR A 152 25.47 52.66 39.29
N MET A 153 24.24 52.83 38.79
CA MET A 153 23.87 54.02 38.00
C MET A 153 23.61 55.24 38.89
N ASP A 154 23.20 55.03 40.14
CA ASP A 154 23.16 56.07 41.16
C ASP A 154 24.48 56.05 41.96
N PRO A 155 25.26 57.16 41.98
CA PRO A 155 26.54 57.23 42.68
C PRO A 155 26.41 57.40 44.21
N SER A 156 25.20 57.56 44.75
CA SER A 156 24.93 57.71 46.18
C SER A 156 24.53 56.41 46.89
N HIS A 157 24.21 55.36 46.14
CA HIS A 157 24.01 54.02 46.70
C HIS A 157 25.30 53.49 47.35
N GLN A 158 25.20 52.90 48.55
CA GLN A 158 26.35 52.34 49.26
C GLN A 158 26.65 50.90 48.82
N LYS A 159 25.71 49.96 49.02
CA LYS A 159 25.88 48.52 48.77
C LYS A 159 24.53 47.85 48.52
N PRO A 160 24.43 46.87 47.59
CA PRO A 160 23.22 46.06 47.45
C PRO A 160 22.98 45.26 48.73
N ILE A 161 21.75 45.27 49.25
CA ILE A 161 21.38 44.54 50.49
C ILE A 161 20.67 43.23 50.09
N PRO A 162 21.21 42.05 50.43
CA PRO A 162 20.54 40.77 50.18
C PRO A 162 19.21 40.65 50.95
N PRO A 163 18.13 40.09 50.36
CA PRO A 163 16.84 39.97 51.05
C PRO A 163 16.88 39.21 52.37
N LEU A 164 17.74 38.19 52.47
CA LEU A 164 17.98 37.45 53.72
C LEU A 164 18.61 38.33 54.81
N LEU A 165 19.51 39.25 54.46
CA LEU A 165 20.14 40.16 55.42
C LEU A 165 19.13 41.19 55.93
N LEU A 166 18.36 41.82 55.03
CA LEU A 166 17.37 42.82 55.42
C LEU A 166 16.28 42.20 56.30
N SER A 167 15.81 40.99 55.97
CA SER A 167 14.84 40.25 56.77
C SER A 167 15.38 39.93 58.17
N PHE A 168 16.60 39.38 58.23
CA PHE A 168 17.24 39.04 59.51
C PHE A 168 17.48 40.26 60.41
N VAL A 169 17.73 41.45 59.86
CA VAL A 169 17.83 42.69 60.67
C VAL A 169 16.50 43.01 61.35
N ALA A 170 15.37 42.84 60.67
CA ALA A 170 14.04 43.04 61.28
C ALA A 170 13.69 41.95 62.30
N GLU A 171 13.94 40.68 61.99
CA GLU A 171 13.78 39.55 62.93
C GLU A 171 14.63 39.77 64.20
N HIS A 172 15.90 40.13 64.03
CA HIS A 172 16.85 40.36 65.14
C HIS A 172 16.49 41.58 66.00
N ALA A 173 15.90 42.63 65.41
CA ALA A 173 15.41 43.79 66.16
C ALA A 173 14.17 43.46 67.02
N GLY A 174 13.42 42.40 66.70
CA GLY A 174 12.26 41.95 67.46
C GLY A 174 10.90 42.10 66.75
N PHE A 175 10.87 42.11 65.41
CA PHE A 175 9.61 41.93 64.67
C PHE A 175 9.21 40.45 64.66
N ASP A 176 8.00 40.13 65.15
CA ASP A 176 7.43 38.77 65.26
C ASP A 176 7.45 37.97 63.95
N ARG A 177 7.22 38.65 62.82
CA ARG A 177 7.03 38.04 61.50
C ARG A 177 7.51 38.97 60.39
N VAL A 178 8.27 38.44 59.45
CA VAL A 178 8.80 39.17 58.28
C VAL A 178 8.47 38.41 56.99
N LYS A 179 8.15 39.14 55.92
CA LYS A 179 7.93 38.60 54.57
C LYS A 179 8.80 39.35 53.56
N VAL A 180 9.55 38.62 52.76
CA VAL A 180 10.16 39.15 51.53
C VAL A 180 9.08 39.23 50.45
N VAL A 181 8.84 40.42 49.93
CA VAL A 181 7.88 40.73 48.87
C VAL A 181 8.68 41.18 47.65
N ARG A 182 8.78 40.34 46.61
CA ARG A 182 9.50 40.65 45.37
C ARG A 182 8.54 41.22 44.33
N LEU A 183 9.00 42.23 43.57
CA LEU A 183 8.10 43.14 42.87
C LEU A 183 8.64 43.57 41.47
N GLN A 184 7.78 44.27 40.71
CA GLN A 184 8.04 44.90 39.40
C GLN A 184 8.63 44.00 38.27
N GLU A 185 8.65 42.68 38.41
CA GLU A 185 9.05 41.76 37.33
C GLU A 185 8.15 41.87 36.07
N SER A 186 8.70 41.41 34.94
CA SER A 186 7.99 41.34 33.64
C SER A 186 6.69 40.52 33.77
N PRO A 187 5.52 41.07 33.37
CA PRO A 187 4.25 40.33 33.39
C PRO A 187 4.29 39.04 32.58
N GLU A 188 5.07 38.99 31.51
CA GLU A 188 5.26 37.83 30.66
C GLU A 188 5.94 36.66 31.40
N LEU A 189 6.85 36.95 32.33
CA LEU A 189 7.55 35.93 33.11
C LEU A 189 6.73 35.42 34.31
N ARG A 190 5.69 36.14 34.74
CA ARG A 190 4.76 35.71 35.80
C ARG A 190 3.98 34.45 35.43
N ASP A 191 3.63 34.29 34.15
CA ASP A 191 3.05 33.03 33.67
C ASP A 191 4.11 31.92 33.73
N ALA A 192 3.83 30.88 34.51
CA ALA A 192 4.67 29.70 34.65
C ALA A 192 4.85 28.94 33.31
N ALA A 193 3.88 29.03 32.39
CA ALA A 193 3.95 28.42 31.06
C ALA A 193 4.93 29.12 30.11
N THR A 194 5.32 30.38 30.38
CA THR A 194 6.28 31.11 29.55
C THR A 194 7.65 30.42 29.52
N PRO A 195 8.20 30.06 28.33
CA PRO A 195 9.47 29.34 28.22
C PRO A 195 10.72 30.19 28.50
N VAL A 196 11.08 30.34 29.78
CA VAL A 196 12.27 31.06 30.29
C VAL A 196 13.53 30.78 29.48
N GLN A 197 14.19 31.85 29.01
CA GLN A 197 15.48 31.85 28.32
C GLN A 197 16.64 32.14 29.28
N PHE A 198 17.88 31.92 28.83
CA PHE A 198 19.06 32.26 29.63
C PHE A 198 19.14 33.75 29.98
N LEU A 199 18.76 34.65 29.07
CA LEU A 199 18.76 36.09 29.33
C LEU A 199 17.74 36.49 30.41
N ASP A 200 16.67 35.73 30.57
CA ASP A 200 15.64 35.98 31.58
C ASP A 200 16.14 35.63 32.98
N ILE A 201 17.09 34.70 33.13
CA ILE A 201 17.81 34.47 34.41
C ILE A 201 18.62 35.72 34.81
N VAL A 202 19.19 36.43 33.82
CA VAL A 202 20.07 37.59 34.03
C VAL A 202 19.28 38.89 34.29
N ARG A 203 17.98 38.94 33.95
CA ARG A 203 17.17 40.17 33.92
C ARG A 203 15.76 40.08 34.50
N GLY A 204 15.21 38.87 34.63
CA GLY A 204 13.80 38.60 34.83
C GLY A 204 13.40 38.25 36.26
N ALA A 205 14.37 38.05 37.16
CA ALA A 205 14.10 38.10 38.59
C ALA A 205 13.56 39.50 38.95
N SER A 206 12.67 39.60 39.92
CA SER A 206 12.10 40.88 40.35
C SER A 206 13.18 41.94 40.59
N PRO A 207 13.18 43.08 39.88
CA PRO A 207 14.27 44.06 39.96
C PRO A 207 14.37 44.75 41.31
N ASP A 208 13.26 44.89 42.04
CA ASP A 208 13.20 45.43 43.39
C ASP A 208 12.51 44.41 44.33
N TYR A 209 12.77 44.55 45.63
CA TYR A 209 12.09 43.78 46.68
C TYR A 209 11.85 44.67 47.89
N ALA A 210 10.90 44.26 48.73
CA ALA A 210 10.78 44.79 50.07
C ALA A 210 10.81 43.70 51.13
N ILE A 211 11.10 44.09 52.36
CA ILE A 211 10.57 43.37 53.52
C ILE A 211 9.29 44.06 54.00
N VAL A 212 8.32 43.24 54.41
CA VAL A 212 7.19 43.68 55.25
C VAL A 212 7.32 42.96 56.58
N ALA A 213 7.56 43.72 57.65
CA ALA A 213 7.77 43.20 59.00
C ALA A 213 6.63 43.65 59.94
N GLN A 214 6.11 42.74 60.76
CA GLN A 214 4.96 42.96 61.64
C GLN A 214 5.34 42.90 63.12
N LYS A 215 4.94 43.92 63.88
CA LYS A 215 5.06 43.96 65.35
C LYS A 215 3.81 43.33 65.98
N ASN A 216 3.96 42.45 66.97
CA ASN A 216 2.85 41.83 67.72
C ASN A 216 1.76 41.22 66.82
N VAL A 217 2.05 40.04 66.27
CA VAL A 217 1.15 39.27 65.39
C VAL A 217 -0.13 38.88 66.12
N GLU A 218 -0.03 38.46 67.38
CA GLU A 218 -1.17 38.02 68.21
C GLU A 218 -2.30 39.06 68.25
N SER A 219 -1.94 40.35 68.32
CA SER A 219 -2.92 41.44 68.38
C SER A 219 -3.79 41.59 67.13
N THR A 220 -3.50 40.87 66.04
CA THR A 220 -4.14 41.05 64.72
C THR A 220 -5.05 39.92 64.26
N GLU A 221 -5.25 38.87 65.08
CA GLU A 221 -6.25 37.81 64.85
C GLU A 221 -6.20 37.16 63.44
N GLY A 222 -5.00 37.09 62.84
CA GLY A 222 -4.77 36.50 61.52
C GLY A 222 -5.14 37.39 60.32
N ALA A 223 -5.49 38.66 60.53
CA ALA A 223 -5.96 39.59 59.48
C ALA A 223 -4.98 39.86 58.31
N PHE A 224 -3.73 39.40 58.42
CA PHE A 224 -2.71 39.51 57.37
C PHE A 224 -2.20 38.16 56.86
N ASP A 225 -2.77 37.03 57.31
CA ASP A 225 -2.16 35.71 57.09
C ASP A 225 -2.21 35.26 55.63
N GLU A 226 -3.20 35.70 54.85
CA GLU A 226 -3.22 35.55 53.39
C GLU A 226 -2.06 36.31 52.73
N ALA A 227 -1.81 37.56 53.14
CA ALA A 227 -0.76 38.41 52.60
C ALA A 227 0.65 37.95 53.00
N PHE A 228 0.84 37.41 54.20
CA PHE A 228 2.12 36.80 54.60
C PHE A 228 2.29 35.38 54.01
N GLY A 229 1.19 34.66 53.74
CA GLY A 229 1.20 33.32 53.14
C GLY A 229 1.41 33.30 51.62
N ALA A 230 1.00 34.34 50.90
CA ALA A 230 1.12 34.42 49.44
C ALA A 230 2.58 34.44 48.94
N GLU A 231 2.83 33.94 47.74
CA GLU A 231 4.12 34.07 47.05
C GLU A 231 4.18 35.34 46.20
N TYR A 232 5.35 35.99 46.16
CA TYR A 232 5.56 37.28 45.51
C TYR A 232 6.78 37.27 44.59
N GLY A 233 6.58 37.79 43.38
CA GLY A 233 7.63 38.03 42.38
C GLY A 233 8.34 36.77 41.89
N LEU A 234 9.59 36.93 41.45
CA LEU A 234 10.43 35.87 40.89
C LEU A 234 11.85 35.94 41.47
N THR A 235 12.34 34.84 42.02
CA THR A 235 13.77 34.68 42.35
C THR A 235 14.57 34.27 41.11
N ILE A 236 15.88 34.47 41.18
CA ILE A 236 16.81 33.89 40.20
C ILE A 236 16.73 32.36 40.17
N ASP A 237 16.59 31.70 41.32
CA ASP A 237 16.53 30.24 41.43
C ASP A 237 15.28 29.65 40.75
N THR A 238 14.12 30.31 40.88
CA THR A 238 12.89 29.93 40.16
C THR A 238 13.09 29.96 38.64
N LEU A 239 13.85 30.93 38.14
CA LEU A 239 14.15 31.07 36.72
C LEU A 239 15.19 30.05 36.24
N ILE A 240 16.21 29.75 37.05
CA ILE A 240 17.16 28.65 36.80
C ILE A 240 16.41 27.32 36.73
N GLN A 241 15.58 26.98 37.72
CA GLN A 241 14.82 25.73 37.76
C GLN A 241 13.87 25.58 36.56
N ARG A 242 13.17 26.65 36.16
CA ARG A 242 12.33 26.66 34.94
C ARG A 242 13.17 26.42 33.67
N TYR A 243 14.33 27.07 33.57
CA TYR A 243 15.24 26.91 32.43
C TYR A 243 15.86 25.50 32.36
N GLU A 244 16.30 24.92 33.48
CA GLU A 244 16.85 23.57 33.56
C GLU A 244 15.81 22.49 33.28
N THR A 245 14.59 22.65 33.81
CA THR A 245 13.44 21.76 33.50
C THR A 245 13.15 21.75 32.00
N ARG A 246 13.19 22.93 31.37
CA ARG A 246 13.02 23.09 29.92
C ARG A 246 14.17 22.47 29.13
N LEU A 247 15.43 22.69 29.53
CA LEU A 247 16.60 22.05 28.88
C LEU A 247 16.51 20.53 28.95
N THR A 248 16.22 19.97 30.13
CA THR A 248 16.07 18.53 30.37
C THR A 248 14.96 17.94 29.51
N SER A 249 13.82 18.64 29.43
CA SER A 249 12.69 18.26 28.58
C SER A 249 13.07 18.25 27.09
N ASN A 250 13.77 19.29 26.62
CA ASN A 250 14.24 19.38 25.24
C ASN A 250 15.24 18.26 24.89
N VAL A 251 16.20 17.98 25.77
CA VAL A 251 17.17 16.88 25.58
C VAL A 251 16.46 15.53 25.53
N SER A 252 15.49 15.29 26.41
CA SER A 252 14.68 14.06 26.41
C SER A 252 13.87 13.90 25.12
N GLN A 253 13.21 14.96 24.63
CA GLN A 253 12.48 14.95 23.36
C GLN A 253 13.42 14.70 22.16
N ILE A 254 14.61 15.28 22.14
CA ILE A 254 15.63 15.03 21.10
C ILE A 254 16.09 13.57 21.15
N GLY A 255 16.37 13.03 22.34
CA GLY A 255 16.74 11.62 22.55
C GLY A 255 15.67 10.67 22.02
N GLY A 256 14.39 10.90 22.36
CA GLY A 256 13.26 10.10 21.85
C GLY A 256 13.12 10.18 20.33
N ARG A 257 13.31 11.35 19.73
CA ARG A 257 13.30 11.52 18.26
C ARG A 257 14.47 10.79 17.58
N VAL A 258 15.66 10.79 18.18
CA VAL A 258 16.83 10.05 17.69
C VAL A 258 16.59 8.54 17.78
N GLN A 259 16.05 8.05 18.90
CA GLN A 259 15.68 6.63 19.06
C GLN A 259 14.62 6.20 18.03
N GLN A 260 13.56 7.00 17.83
CA GLN A 260 12.54 6.73 16.82
C GLN A 260 13.11 6.70 15.40
N MET A 261 14.07 7.58 15.09
CA MET A 261 14.76 7.61 13.80
C MET A 261 15.67 6.38 13.61
N GLY A 262 16.40 5.96 14.65
CA GLY A 262 17.19 4.73 14.64
C GLY A 262 16.33 3.47 14.41
N ALA A 263 15.19 3.35 15.09
CA ALA A 263 14.25 2.25 14.88
C ALA A 263 13.66 2.24 13.45
N ARG A 264 13.39 3.41 12.87
CA ARG A 264 12.98 3.54 11.46
C ARG A 264 14.08 3.10 10.49
N LEU A 265 15.33 3.50 10.73
CA LEU A 265 16.47 3.08 9.91
C LEU A 265 16.68 1.56 9.95
N GLN A 266 16.64 0.94 11.13
CA GLN A 266 16.71 -0.52 11.28
C GLN A 266 15.56 -1.24 10.54
N SER A 267 14.35 -0.67 10.55
CA SER A 267 13.21 -1.21 9.79
C SER A 267 13.43 -1.11 8.28
N ILE A 268 13.98 0.00 7.79
CA ILE A 268 14.32 0.22 6.37
C ILE A 268 15.45 -0.72 5.93
N GLU A 269 16.51 -0.89 6.72
CA GLU A 269 17.57 -1.87 6.45
C GLU A 269 17.02 -3.30 6.38
N GLY A 270 16.11 -3.68 7.28
CA GLY A 270 15.43 -4.97 7.25
C GLY A 270 14.59 -5.17 5.97
N GLN A 271 13.87 -4.12 5.54
CA GLN A 271 13.11 -4.14 4.29
C GLN A 271 14.02 -4.21 3.06
N LEU A 272 15.16 -3.51 3.07
CA LEU A 272 16.13 -3.52 1.98
C LEU A 272 16.75 -4.91 1.80
N ARG A 273 17.23 -5.55 2.89
CA ARG A 273 17.76 -6.92 2.85
C ARG A 273 16.73 -7.94 2.35
N LEU A 274 15.45 -7.75 2.68
CA LEU A 274 14.36 -8.57 2.15
C LEU A 274 14.06 -8.30 0.67
N ALA A 275 14.29 -7.08 0.17
CA ALA A 275 14.18 -6.75 -1.25
C ALA A 275 15.37 -7.31 -2.06
N GLU A 276 16.59 -7.18 -1.55
CA GLU A 276 17.83 -7.76 -2.11
C GLU A 276 17.69 -9.29 -2.24
N GLY A 277 17.28 -9.99 -1.18
CA GLY A 277 17.05 -11.44 -1.22
C GLY A 277 15.93 -11.87 -2.18
N ARG A 278 14.92 -11.03 -2.41
CA ARG A 278 13.88 -11.27 -3.44
C ARG A 278 14.40 -11.06 -4.86
N LEU A 279 15.27 -10.06 -5.06
CA LEU A 279 15.92 -9.78 -6.35
C LEU A 279 16.83 -10.95 -6.74
N GLN A 280 17.70 -11.41 -5.84
CA GLN A 280 18.56 -12.57 -6.08
C GLN A 280 17.75 -13.81 -6.48
N LEU A 281 16.67 -14.11 -5.75
CA LEU A 281 15.79 -15.24 -6.09
C LEU A 281 15.09 -15.08 -7.44
N ALA A 282 14.83 -13.84 -7.89
CA ALA A 282 14.27 -13.57 -9.21
C ALA A 282 15.32 -13.74 -10.32
N GLU A 283 16.56 -13.30 -10.10
CA GLU A 283 17.69 -13.50 -11.01
C GLU A 283 18.04 -14.98 -11.18
N ASP A 284 18.10 -15.74 -10.07
CA ASP A 284 18.36 -17.18 -10.09
C ASP A 284 17.27 -17.95 -10.85
N ARG A 285 15.99 -17.57 -10.65
CA ARG A 285 14.85 -18.11 -11.41
C ARG A 285 14.91 -17.76 -12.90
N SER A 286 15.30 -16.54 -13.23
CA SER A 286 15.45 -16.09 -14.63
C SER A 286 16.56 -16.87 -15.33
N ARG A 287 17.70 -17.06 -14.66
CA ARG A 287 18.82 -17.87 -15.15
C ARG A 287 18.42 -19.33 -15.39
N PHE A 288 17.75 -19.96 -14.42
CA PHE A 288 17.25 -21.33 -14.59
C PHE A 288 16.23 -21.44 -15.73
N ALA A 289 15.33 -20.46 -15.89
CA ALA A 289 14.38 -20.43 -17.00
C ALA A 289 15.08 -20.32 -18.38
N GLU A 290 16.15 -19.53 -18.47
CA GLU A 290 16.96 -19.42 -19.68
C GLU A 290 17.75 -20.70 -19.98
N GLU A 291 18.32 -21.35 -18.96
CA GLU A 291 18.97 -22.68 -19.09
C GLU A 291 17.97 -23.74 -19.61
N GLN A 292 16.75 -23.75 -19.08
CA GLN A 292 15.67 -24.62 -19.57
C GLN A 292 15.25 -24.26 -21.01
N ARG A 293 15.21 -22.97 -21.38
CA ARG A 293 14.91 -22.54 -22.76
C ARG A 293 15.98 -23.00 -23.74
N VAL A 294 17.26 -22.84 -23.40
CA VAL A 294 18.38 -23.31 -24.24
C VAL A 294 18.34 -24.83 -24.41
N LEU A 295 18.03 -25.59 -23.35
CA LEU A 295 17.86 -27.04 -23.43
C LEU A 295 16.67 -27.43 -24.32
N ALA A 296 15.53 -26.75 -24.18
CA ALA A 296 14.35 -26.98 -25.01
C ALA A 296 14.61 -26.66 -26.50
N GLU A 297 15.36 -25.59 -26.80
CA GLU A 297 15.80 -25.28 -28.16
C GLU A 297 16.77 -26.34 -28.74
N GLN A 298 17.66 -26.90 -27.93
CA GLN A 298 18.53 -28.01 -28.36
C GLN A 298 17.70 -29.26 -28.71
N VAL A 299 16.76 -29.64 -27.85
CA VAL A 299 15.86 -30.78 -28.08
C VAL A 299 14.98 -30.54 -29.31
N LEU A 300 14.48 -29.32 -29.52
CA LEU A 300 13.69 -28.98 -30.72
C LEU A 300 14.52 -29.14 -31.99
N ARG A 301 15.77 -28.63 -32.02
CA ARG A 301 16.68 -28.79 -33.17
C ARG A 301 17.02 -30.26 -33.45
N GLU A 302 17.16 -31.10 -32.42
CA GLU A 302 17.31 -32.55 -32.62
C GLU A 302 16.05 -33.19 -33.23
N VAL A 303 14.85 -32.79 -32.78
CA VAL A 303 13.58 -33.30 -33.33
C VAL A 303 13.39 -32.85 -34.78
N GLU A 304 13.69 -31.59 -35.11
CA GLU A 304 13.66 -31.05 -36.47
C GLU A 304 14.65 -31.77 -37.39
N ALA A 305 15.90 -31.99 -36.95
CA ALA A 305 16.89 -32.74 -37.72
C ALA A 305 16.48 -34.20 -37.97
N ARG A 306 15.89 -34.86 -36.96
CA ARG A 306 15.33 -36.23 -37.11
C ARG A 306 14.13 -36.24 -38.06
N ALA A 307 13.27 -35.22 -38.04
CA ALA A 307 12.12 -35.10 -38.96
C ALA A 307 12.57 -34.88 -40.41
N GLN A 308 13.52 -33.97 -40.65
CA GLN A 308 14.13 -33.74 -41.97
C GLN A 308 14.79 -35.01 -42.52
N HIS A 309 15.53 -35.73 -41.68
CA HIS A 309 16.14 -37.00 -42.07
C HIS A 309 15.10 -38.08 -42.42
N ALA A 310 13.99 -38.16 -41.68
CA ALA A 310 12.89 -39.07 -41.98
C ALA A 310 12.16 -38.70 -43.29
N GLU A 311 11.99 -37.41 -43.57
CA GLU A 311 11.42 -36.91 -44.84
C GLU A 311 12.32 -37.23 -46.03
N GLU A 312 13.64 -37.04 -45.91
CA GLU A 312 14.60 -37.40 -46.95
C GLU A 312 14.65 -38.92 -47.20
N LEU A 313 14.60 -39.74 -46.15
CA LEU A 313 14.45 -41.20 -46.27
C LEU A 313 13.14 -41.59 -46.99
N ALA A 314 12.02 -40.94 -46.68
CA ALA A 314 10.73 -41.17 -47.35
C ALA A 314 10.77 -40.74 -48.83
N ARG A 315 11.48 -39.65 -49.16
CA ARG A 315 11.70 -39.19 -50.53
C ARG A 315 12.57 -40.16 -51.33
N LEU A 316 13.66 -40.67 -50.74
CA LEU A 316 14.53 -41.68 -51.35
C LEU A 316 13.81 -43.02 -51.57
N ALA A 317 12.98 -43.45 -50.62
CA ALA A 317 12.12 -44.62 -50.77
C ALA A 317 11.11 -44.44 -51.92
N SER A 318 10.50 -43.26 -51.99
CA SER A 318 9.54 -42.91 -53.05
C SER A 318 10.18 -42.89 -54.44
N SER A 319 11.41 -42.36 -54.59
CA SER A 319 12.17 -42.42 -55.85
C SER A 319 12.36 -43.87 -56.32
N ARG A 320 12.83 -44.77 -55.44
CA ARG A 320 13.04 -46.18 -55.77
C ARG A 320 11.76 -46.91 -56.21
N VAL A 321 10.60 -46.50 -55.70
CA VAL A 321 9.30 -47.02 -56.16
C VAL A 321 8.96 -46.52 -57.56
N VAL A 322 9.26 -45.26 -57.89
CA VAL A 322 9.10 -44.73 -59.25
C VAL A 322 10.07 -45.41 -60.23
N ASP A 323 11.34 -45.56 -59.87
CA ASP A 323 12.37 -46.20 -60.70
C ASP A 323 12.02 -47.66 -61.05
N THR A 324 11.53 -48.43 -60.05
CA THR A 324 11.08 -49.81 -60.27
C THR A 324 9.77 -49.92 -61.04
N GLN A 325 8.87 -48.94 -60.95
CA GLN A 325 7.70 -48.86 -61.82
C GLN A 325 8.07 -48.52 -63.26
N LEU A 326 9.06 -47.63 -63.49
CA LEU A 326 9.52 -47.25 -64.82
C LEU A 326 10.09 -48.47 -65.58
N LEU A 327 10.98 -49.23 -64.94
CA LEU A 327 11.54 -50.47 -65.48
C LEU A 327 10.47 -51.50 -65.85
N HIS A 328 9.39 -51.60 -65.07
CA HIS A 328 8.28 -52.50 -65.36
C HIS A 328 7.41 -52.03 -66.54
N VAL A 329 7.34 -50.71 -66.79
CA VAL A 329 6.69 -50.16 -68.00
C VAL A 329 7.55 -50.42 -69.24
N GLU A 330 8.88 -50.24 -69.17
CA GLU A 330 9.79 -50.54 -70.29
C GLU A 330 9.73 -52.02 -70.72
N ASP A 331 9.76 -52.96 -69.77
CA ASP A 331 9.68 -54.39 -70.10
C ASP A 331 8.34 -54.76 -70.74
N ARG A 332 7.24 -54.15 -70.28
CA ARG A 332 5.92 -54.31 -70.90
C ARG A 332 5.86 -53.77 -72.33
N CYS A 333 6.56 -52.68 -72.66
CA CYS A 333 6.67 -52.19 -74.03
C CYS A 333 7.40 -53.21 -74.93
N ARG A 334 8.56 -53.72 -74.48
CA ARG A 334 9.32 -54.76 -75.21
C ARG A 334 8.51 -56.03 -75.45
N GLN A 335 7.72 -56.46 -74.47
CA GLN A 335 6.81 -57.61 -74.62
C GLN A 335 5.70 -57.37 -75.67
N LEU A 336 5.18 -56.14 -75.78
CA LEU A 336 4.18 -55.79 -76.79
C LEU A 336 4.79 -55.71 -78.21
N GLU A 337 6.00 -55.15 -78.34
CA GLU A 337 6.76 -55.14 -79.60
C GLU A 337 7.03 -56.56 -80.11
N ALA A 338 7.46 -57.46 -79.22
CA ALA A 338 7.67 -58.87 -79.54
C ALA A 338 6.36 -59.60 -79.93
N GLN A 339 5.22 -59.24 -79.34
CA GLN A 339 3.90 -59.77 -79.73
C GLN A 339 3.45 -59.25 -81.10
N LEU A 340 3.79 -57.99 -81.45
CA LEU A 340 3.48 -57.40 -82.75
C LEU A 340 4.22 -58.13 -83.88
N ALA A 341 5.55 -58.29 -83.75
CA ALA A 341 6.37 -59.01 -84.72
C ALA A 341 5.92 -60.48 -84.92
N LEU A 342 5.46 -61.14 -83.84
CA LEU A 342 4.91 -62.49 -83.91
C LEU A 342 3.53 -62.55 -84.61
N ALA A 343 2.76 -61.45 -84.59
CA ALA A 343 1.51 -61.35 -85.35
C ALA A 343 1.76 -61.08 -86.84
N GLU A 344 2.72 -60.22 -87.16
CA GLU A 344 3.15 -59.91 -88.55
C GLU A 344 3.72 -61.17 -89.24
N SER A 345 4.57 -61.93 -88.55
CA SER A 345 5.07 -63.23 -89.03
C SER A 345 3.94 -64.21 -89.39
N LYS A 346 2.88 -64.27 -88.57
CA LYS A 346 1.71 -65.13 -88.83
C LYS A 346 0.83 -64.62 -89.97
N LEU A 347 0.79 -63.31 -90.20
CA LEU A 347 0.09 -62.71 -91.33
C LEU A 347 0.75 -63.12 -92.65
N HIS A 348 2.07 -62.97 -92.76
CA HIS A 348 2.82 -63.39 -93.95
C HIS A 348 2.75 -64.91 -94.20
N GLU A 349 2.74 -65.74 -93.15
CA GLU A 349 2.48 -67.18 -93.30
C GLU A 349 1.09 -67.48 -93.88
N ALA A 350 0.06 -66.68 -93.55
CA ALA A 350 -1.29 -66.85 -94.10
C ALA A 350 -1.38 -66.38 -95.55
N GLU A 351 -0.75 -65.27 -95.89
CA GLU A 351 -0.66 -64.75 -97.27
C GLU A 351 0.04 -65.74 -98.21
N ALA A 352 1.17 -66.32 -97.77
CA ALA A 352 1.90 -67.32 -98.56
C ALA A 352 1.07 -68.59 -98.85
N ARG A 353 0.25 -69.04 -97.88
CA ARG A 353 -0.67 -70.18 -98.07
C ARG A 353 -1.76 -69.86 -99.09
N ALA A 354 -2.36 -68.67 -99.03
CA ALA A 354 -3.40 -68.24 -99.97
C ALA A 354 -2.88 -68.16 -101.41
N GLN A 355 -1.66 -67.63 -101.62
CA GLN A 355 -1.02 -67.57 -102.94
C GLN A 355 -0.73 -68.98 -103.50
N HIS A 356 -0.36 -69.93 -102.65
CA HIS A 356 -0.08 -71.31 -103.07
C HIS A 356 -1.35 -72.03 -103.57
N GLU A 357 -2.48 -71.94 -102.86
CA GLU A 357 -3.75 -72.52 -103.31
C GLU A 357 -4.24 -71.90 -104.63
N GLN A 358 -4.05 -70.60 -104.81
CA GLN A 358 -4.45 -69.88 -106.02
C GLN A 358 -3.68 -70.35 -107.28
N ALA A 359 -2.41 -70.73 -107.15
CA ALA A 359 -1.62 -71.29 -108.25
C ALA A 359 -2.11 -72.68 -108.69
N VAL A 360 -2.44 -73.56 -107.74
CA VAL A 360 -2.94 -74.93 -108.01
C VAL A 360 -4.29 -74.90 -108.75
N ALA A 361 -5.15 -73.93 -108.44
CA ALA A 361 -6.42 -73.72 -109.13
C ALA A 361 -6.25 -73.31 -110.62
N GLN A 362 -5.19 -72.57 -110.96
CA GLN A 362 -4.93 -72.16 -112.34
C GLN A 362 -4.37 -73.31 -113.19
N GLN A 363 -3.45 -74.12 -112.64
CA GLN A 363 -2.84 -75.25 -113.34
C GLN A 363 -3.86 -76.34 -113.70
N THR A 364 -4.83 -76.59 -112.81
CA THR A 364 -5.92 -77.56 -113.06
C THR A 364 -6.92 -77.09 -114.12
N HIS A 365 -7.17 -75.78 -114.23
CA HIS A 365 -8.04 -75.22 -115.29
C HIS A 365 -7.44 -75.42 -116.70
N ALA A 366 -6.12 -75.25 -116.84
CA ALA A 366 -5.42 -75.43 -118.12
C ALA A 366 -5.51 -76.89 -118.63
N HIS A 367 -5.35 -77.87 -117.75
CA HIS A 367 -5.47 -79.30 -118.12
C HIS A 367 -6.87 -79.68 -118.62
N LEU A 368 -7.94 -79.10 -118.04
CA LEU A 368 -9.31 -79.39 -118.48
C LEU A 368 -9.58 -78.89 -119.91
N GLN A 369 -9.11 -77.68 -120.27
CA GLN A 369 -9.35 -77.13 -121.61
C GLN A 369 -8.68 -77.94 -122.73
N ALA A 370 -7.58 -78.64 -122.46
CA ALA A 370 -6.92 -79.52 -123.43
C ALA A 370 -7.77 -80.75 -123.79
N VAL A 371 -8.43 -81.38 -122.81
CA VAL A 371 -9.25 -82.59 -123.01
C VAL A 371 -10.47 -82.28 -123.90
N TYR A 372 -11.12 -81.12 -123.68
CA TYR A 372 -12.32 -80.68 -124.41
C TYR A 372 -12.13 -80.45 -125.92
N ARG A 373 -10.90 -80.49 -126.46
CA ARG A 373 -10.63 -80.36 -127.90
C ARG A 373 -10.35 -81.68 -128.62
N SER A 374 -10.37 -82.83 -127.93
CA SER A 374 -10.16 -84.15 -128.55
C SER A 374 -11.43 -84.72 -129.19
N THR A 375 -11.29 -85.40 -130.33
CA THR A 375 -12.40 -85.81 -131.21
C THR A 375 -13.32 -86.90 -130.66
N SER A 376 -12.86 -87.67 -129.67
CA SER A 376 -13.65 -88.73 -129.02
C SER A 376 -14.79 -88.19 -128.13
N TRP A 377 -14.73 -86.93 -127.70
CA TRP A 377 -15.72 -86.34 -126.79
C TRP A 377 -17.05 -85.95 -127.47
N ARG A 378 -17.11 -85.95 -128.82
CA ARG A 378 -18.28 -85.48 -129.60
C ARG A 378 -19.35 -86.55 -129.88
N VAL A 379 -19.19 -87.80 -129.44
CA VAL A 379 -20.04 -88.93 -129.87
C VAL A 379 -20.91 -89.53 -128.75
N THR A 380 -20.54 -89.40 -127.47
CA THR A 380 -21.21 -90.09 -126.35
C THR A 380 -22.27 -89.25 -125.60
N ALA A 381 -22.60 -88.06 -126.11
CA ALA A 381 -23.51 -87.12 -125.47
C ALA A 381 -24.97 -87.60 -125.23
N PRO A 382 -25.66 -88.31 -126.15
CA PRO A 382 -27.13 -88.46 -126.08
C PRO A 382 -27.64 -89.62 -125.21
N LEU A 383 -26.81 -90.27 -124.38
CA LEU A 383 -27.19 -91.50 -123.65
C LEU A 383 -27.02 -91.48 -122.12
N ARG A 384 -26.57 -90.37 -121.52
CA ARG A 384 -26.46 -90.24 -120.04
C ARG A 384 -27.60 -89.45 -119.38
N TRP A 385 -28.76 -89.40 -120.06
CA TRP A 385 -30.00 -88.75 -119.60
C TRP A 385 -31.07 -89.71 -119.05
N VAL A 386 -30.82 -91.03 -119.07
CA VAL A 386 -31.88 -92.05 -118.89
C VAL A 386 -31.67 -92.95 -117.65
N SER A 387 -30.55 -92.85 -116.94
CA SER A 387 -30.38 -93.47 -115.61
C SER A 387 -31.02 -92.60 -114.52
N LEU A 388 -32.35 -92.44 -114.56
CA LEU A 388 -33.10 -91.46 -113.78
C LEU A 388 -34.36 -92.07 -113.14
N GLY A 389 -34.51 -91.91 -111.82
CA GLY A 389 -35.72 -92.24 -111.07
C GLY A 389 -35.82 -93.68 -110.54
N LEU A 390 -36.85 -94.05 -109.77
CA LEU A 390 -37.95 -93.22 -109.22
C LEU A 390 -38.70 -94.01 -108.11
N ARG A 391 -38.85 -93.41 -106.90
CA ARG A 391 -39.74 -93.73 -105.73
C ARG A 391 -38.97 -93.56 -104.40
N GLY A 392 -39.50 -92.89 -103.36
CA GLY A 392 -40.68 -92.02 -103.31
C GLY A 392 -41.17 -91.69 -101.88
N LYS A 393 -41.89 -90.57 -101.74
CA LYS A 393 -42.57 -90.03 -100.53
C LYS A 393 -41.65 -89.46 -99.43
N GLY A 394 -42.00 -88.34 -98.77
CA GLY A 394 -43.19 -87.50 -98.95
C GLY A 394 -43.24 -86.26 -98.04
N LEU A 395 -44.38 -85.57 -98.00
CA LEU A 395 -44.60 -84.37 -97.19
C LEU A 395 -44.62 -84.66 -95.68
N GLY A 396 -44.25 -83.67 -94.86
CA GLY A 396 -44.33 -83.79 -93.40
C GLY A 396 -44.16 -82.52 -92.54
N PRO A 397 -44.72 -81.34 -92.89
CA PRO A 397 -44.67 -80.16 -92.02
C PRO A 397 -45.44 -80.35 -90.69
N LEU A 398 -45.35 -79.35 -89.81
CA LEU A 398 -46.17 -79.16 -88.60
C LEU A 398 -46.02 -80.18 -87.44
N LYS A 399 -45.45 -81.38 -87.63
CA LYS A 399 -45.41 -82.45 -86.59
C LYS A 399 -44.05 -82.74 -85.93
N ARG A 400 -43.46 -81.73 -85.25
CA ARG A 400 -42.95 -81.85 -83.85
C ARG A 400 -42.36 -80.54 -83.26
N ALA A 401 -43.18 -79.51 -83.10
CA ALA A 401 -42.87 -78.27 -82.33
C ALA A 401 -42.73 -78.49 -80.80
N VAL A 402 -42.20 -79.63 -80.36
CA VAL A 402 -42.44 -80.21 -79.03
C VAL A 402 -41.22 -80.82 -78.31
N LYS A 403 -40.02 -80.90 -78.94
CA LYS A 403 -38.79 -81.39 -78.27
C LYS A 403 -37.65 -80.35 -77.97
N GLN A 404 -37.71 -79.07 -78.43
CA GLN A 404 -36.91 -77.90 -77.86
C GLN A 404 -37.76 -76.81 -77.11
N GLN A 405 -37.41 -76.39 -75.86
CA GLN A 405 -38.05 -75.37 -74.94
C GLN A 405 -39.13 -75.66 -73.76
N VAL A 406 -39.29 -76.85 -73.11
CA VAL A 406 -40.28 -77.16 -71.98
C VAL A 406 -39.75 -78.12 -70.87
N LYS A 407 -38.56 -78.75 -71.00
CA LYS A 407 -37.62 -78.77 -69.85
C LYS A 407 -37.43 -77.31 -69.36
N ARG A 408 -37.62 -76.38 -70.34
CA ARG A 408 -38.11 -74.96 -70.43
C ARG A 408 -39.14 -74.58 -69.28
N VAL A 409 -39.69 -75.59 -68.60
CA VAL A 409 -40.60 -75.56 -67.43
C VAL A 409 -40.34 -76.73 -66.45
N VAL A 410 -39.80 -77.90 -66.85
CA VAL A 410 -39.54 -79.03 -65.92
C VAL A 410 -38.69 -78.65 -64.71
N ARG A 411 -37.63 -77.83 -64.82
CA ARG A 411 -36.91 -77.37 -63.61
C ARG A 411 -37.75 -76.41 -62.73
N TYR A 412 -38.76 -75.75 -63.29
CA TYR A 412 -39.73 -74.95 -62.52
C TYR A 412 -40.60 -75.88 -61.68
N ALA A 413 -41.16 -76.91 -62.31
CA ALA A 413 -42.01 -77.91 -61.66
C ALA A 413 -41.27 -78.86 -60.70
N TYR A 414 -39.93 -78.88 -60.70
CA TYR A 414 -39.14 -79.80 -59.84
C TYR A 414 -38.83 -79.25 -58.44
N ARG A 415 -39.01 -77.95 -58.18
CA ARG A 415 -38.69 -77.32 -56.86
C ARG A 415 -39.90 -76.95 -56.00
N GLN A 416 -41.14 -77.09 -56.48
CA GLN A 416 -42.35 -76.81 -55.70
C GLN A 416 -43.38 -77.96 -55.80
N PRO A 417 -43.77 -78.61 -54.67
CA PRO A 417 -44.46 -79.91 -54.68
C PRO A 417 -45.93 -79.86 -55.11
N VAL A 418 -46.61 -78.72 -54.98
CA VAL A 418 -48.05 -78.60 -55.31
C VAL A 418 -48.29 -78.58 -56.82
N LEU A 419 -47.61 -77.68 -57.54
CA LEU A 419 -47.66 -77.59 -59.01
C LEU A 419 -47.12 -78.86 -59.70
N ARG A 420 -46.26 -79.63 -59.02
CA ARG A 420 -45.73 -80.93 -59.47
C ARG A 420 -46.81 -81.99 -59.68
N ARG A 421 -47.97 -81.90 -59.01
CA ARG A 421 -49.11 -82.83 -59.21
C ARG A 421 -49.99 -82.41 -60.40
N LEU A 422 -50.39 -81.14 -60.46
CA LEU A 422 -51.22 -80.61 -61.55
C LEU A 422 -50.53 -80.64 -62.92
N THR A 423 -49.23 -80.29 -62.99
CA THR A 423 -48.48 -80.34 -64.25
C THR A 423 -48.28 -81.76 -64.78
N VAL A 424 -48.26 -82.79 -63.93
CA VAL A 424 -48.16 -84.20 -64.36
C VAL A 424 -49.47 -84.70 -64.97
N ALA A 425 -50.61 -84.39 -64.35
CA ALA A 425 -51.92 -84.82 -64.84
C ALA A 425 -52.23 -84.28 -66.25
N VAL A 426 -51.92 -83.01 -66.52
CA VAL A 426 -52.17 -82.38 -67.84
C VAL A 426 -51.15 -82.83 -68.90
N LEU A 427 -49.89 -83.07 -68.54
CA LEU A 427 -48.89 -83.59 -69.48
C LEU A 427 -49.20 -85.00 -70.00
N ASN A 428 -49.87 -85.83 -69.18
CA ASN A 428 -50.19 -87.22 -69.55
C ASN A 428 -51.21 -87.31 -70.72
N ARG A 429 -51.94 -86.23 -71.05
CA ARG A 429 -52.90 -86.22 -72.18
C ARG A 429 -52.31 -85.79 -73.53
N VAL A 430 -51.12 -85.16 -73.57
CA VAL A 430 -50.44 -84.78 -74.83
C VAL A 430 -48.90 -84.96 -74.70
N PRO A 431 -48.35 -86.17 -74.92
CA PRO A 431 -47.00 -86.52 -74.49
C PRO A 431 -45.83 -85.81 -75.21
N GLY A 432 -46.11 -85.08 -76.29
CA GLY A 432 -45.06 -84.36 -77.03
C GLY A 432 -44.36 -83.28 -76.19
N LEU A 433 -45.13 -82.48 -75.43
CA LEU A 433 -44.71 -81.14 -74.99
C LEU A 433 -43.75 -81.11 -73.78
N LYS A 434 -43.08 -82.22 -73.44
CA LYS A 434 -42.33 -82.38 -72.18
C LYS A 434 -40.83 -82.05 -72.24
N ALA A 435 -40.10 -82.55 -73.23
CA ALA A 435 -38.65 -82.77 -73.12
C ALA A 435 -37.74 -81.54 -73.28
N ARG A 436 -38.29 -80.32 -73.27
CA ARG A 436 -37.81 -79.26 -74.15
C ARG A 436 -36.48 -78.41 -73.77
N LEU A 437 -36.36 -77.36 -72.88
CA LEU A 437 -35.03 -76.77 -72.35
C LEU A 437 -34.79 -76.35 -70.80
N VAL A 438 -34.98 -75.07 -70.32
CA VAL A 438 -35.32 -74.50 -68.93
C VAL A 438 -36.47 -73.36 -68.66
N PRO A 439 -36.74 -72.18 -69.37
CA PRO A 439 -35.08 -71.55 -69.87
C PRO A 439 -34.74 -70.73 -68.51
N TYR A 440 -35.58 -70.79 -67.39
CA TYR A 440 -36.34 -69.64 -66.75
C TYR A 440 -36.54 -69.47 -65.20
N VAL A 441 -36.20 -70.40 -64.31
CA VAL A 441 -36.79 -70.44 -62.92
C VAL A 441 -36.19 -69.43 -61.93
N ALA A 442 -36.55 -68.15 -62.01
CA ALA A 442 -35.89 -67.08 -61.25
C ALA A 442 -36.00 -67.21 -59.72
N ALA A 443 -34.85 -67.13 -59.04
CA ALA A 443 -34.57 -66.49 -57.74
C ALA A 443 -35.44 -66.78 -56.48
N ALA A 444 -36.44 -67.67 -56.50
CA ALA A 444 -37.42 -67.79 -55.42
C ALA A 444 -37.23 -68.99 -54.47
N ALA A 445 -36.52 -68.77 -53.34
CA ALA A 445 -36.70 -69.42 -52.02
C ALA A 445 -35.72 -68.79 -51.01
N ALA A 446 -36.16 -68.42 -49.80
CA ALA A 446 -35.35 -67.68 -48.81
C ALA A 446 -35.56 -68.14 -47.36
N SER A 447 -34.56 -67.88 -46.51
CA SER A 447 -34.58 -68.02 -45.03
C SER A 447 -33.28 -67.45 -44.44
N GLN A 448 -33.23 -66.70 -43.33
CA GLN A 448 -34.26 -65.96 -42.56
C GLN A 448 -33.55 -64.79 -41.78
N PRO A 449 -34.13 -64.00 -40.83
CA PRO A 449 -33.88 -62.55 -40.78
C PRO A 449 -33.30 -61.99 -39.45
N VAL A 450 -33.41 -60.65 -39.30
CA VAL A 450 -33.30 -59.78 -38.09
C VAL A 450 -32.00 -58.97 -37.93
N GLY A 451 -32.18 -57.64 -37.76
CA GLY A 451 -31.24 -56.69 -37.13
C GLY A 451 -31.97 -55.93 -36.01
N THR A 452 -31.53 -54.81 -35.43
CA THR A 452 -30.43 -53.86 -35.72
C THR A 452 -30.13 -53.02 -34.46
N ALA A 453 -28.85 -52.72 -34.16
CA ALA A 453 -28.35 -51.68 -33.23
C ALA A 453 -28.83 -51.75 -31.74
N SER A 454 -28.09 -51.28 -30.73
CA SER A 454 -26.95 -50.37 -30.68
C SER A 454 -25.95 -50.68 -29.53
N THR A 455 -24.84 -49.93 -29.53
CA THR A 455 -23.78 -49.79 -28.50
C THR A 455 -24.09 -50.12 -27.03
N HIS A 456 -23.13 -50.79 -26.36
CA HIS A 456 -22.45 -50.22 -25.18
C HIS A 456 -21.07 -50.87 -24.93
N ILE A 457 -20.15 -50.14 -24.28
CA ILE A 457 -18.80 -50.59 -23.92
C ILE A 457 -18.67 -50.70 -22.39
N ARG A 458 -18.14 -51.83 -21.91
CA ARG A 458 -17.41 -52.09 -20.64
C ARG A 458 -16.58 -53.36 -20.94
N ILE A 459 -15.28 -53.49 -20.70
CA ILE A 459 -14.37 -52.90 -19.68
C ILE A 459 -14.74 -53.36 -18.26
N ASP A 460 -14.36 -54.60 -17.99
CA ASP A 460 -14.00 -55.06 -16.64
C ASP A 460 -12.46 -54.97 -16.47
N ASN A 461 -11.99 -54.95 -15.23
CA ASN A 461 -10.60 -54.70 -14.80
C ASN A 461 -10.06 -53.28 -15.11
N LEU A 462 -10.32 -52.36 -14.17
CA LEU A 462 -9.58 -51.10 -14.02
C LEU A 462 -8.67 -51.17 -12.78
N ASP A 463 -7.53 -50.49 -12.87
CA ASP A 463 -6.44 -50.53 -11.88
C ASP A 463 -6.71 -49.67 -10.62
N ALA A 464 -5.99 -49.97 -9.54
CA ALA A 464 -6.07 -49.34 -8.21
C ALA A 464 -5.69 -47.85 -8.17
N HIS A 465 -5.39 -47.24 -9.31
CA HIS A 465 -5.29 -45.79 -9.50
C HIS A 465 -6.69 -45.13 -9.66
N ALA A 466 -7.62 -45.77 -10.37
CA ALA A 466 -8.93 -45.18 -10.72
C ALA A 466 -9.81 -44.92 -9.47
N ASN A 467 -9.87 -45.88 -8.54
CA ASN A 467 -10.67 -45.76 -7.32
C ASN A 467 -10.20 -44.62 -6.40
N ARG A 468 -8.90 -44.25 -6.43
CA ARG A 468 -8.37 -43.12 -5.64
C ARG A 468 -8.75 -41.77 -6.24
N ILE A 469 -8.80 -41.66 -7.57
CA ILE A 469 -9.29 -40.43 -8.24
C ILE A 469 -10.81 -40.27 -8.01
N HIS A 470 -11.58 -41.36 -8.06
CA HIS A 470 -13.02 -41.32 -7.75
C HIS A 470 -13.29 -40.89 -6.30
N ALA A 471 -12.50 -41.35 -5.32
CA ALA A 471 -12.64 -40.93 -3.93
C ALA A 471 -12.34 -39.43 -3.74
N SER A 472 -11.29 -38.93 -4.40
CA SER A 472 -10.92 -37.50 -4.38
C SER A 472 -12.02 -36.59 -4.95
N LEU A 473 -12.59 -36.96 -6.10
CA LEU A 473 -13.64 -36.17 -6.76
C LEU A 473 -14.96 -36.15 -5.98
N VAL A 474 -15.30 -37.21 -5.24
CA VAL A 474 -16.49 -37.20 -4.36
C VAL A 474 -16.29 -36.25 -3.18
N ALA A 475 -15.11 -36.27 -2.54
CA ALA A 475 -14.80 -35.40 -1.41
C ALA A 475 -14.87 -33.91 -1.79
N GLU A 476 -14.31 -33.51 -2.93
CA GLU A 476 -14.35 -32.12 -3.38
C GLU A 476 -15.75 -31.69 -3.88
N PHE A 477 -16.58 -32.63 -4.35
CA PHE A 477 -17.97 -32.36 -4.74
C PHE A 477 -18.87 -32.07 -3.54
N ASP A 478 -18.74 -32.82 -2.44
CA ASP A 478 -19.47 -32.53 -1.20
C ASP A 478 -18.98 -31.24 -0.52
N ARG A 479 -17.70 -30.89 -0.67
CA ARG A 479 -17.12 -29.61 -0.20
C ARG A 479 -17.74 -28.40 -0.91
N LEU A 480 -17.77 -28.42 -2.25
CA LEU A 480 -18.42 -27.38 -3.07
C LEU A 480 -19.94 -27.28 -2.88
N LYS A 481 -20.54 -28.28 -2.22
CA LYS A 481 -21.97 -28.33 -1.86
C LYS A 481 -22.25 -27.71 -0.48
N GLN A 482 -21.23 -27.53 0.36
CA GLN A 482 -21.32 -26.80 1.63
C GLN A 482 -21.05 -25.30 1.46
N GLU A 483 -20.25 -24.89 0.47
CA GLU A 483 -19.96 -23.47 0.18
C GLU A 483 -21.08 -22.74 -0.59
N LYS A 484 -22.31 -23.30 -0.63
CA LYS A 484 -23.42 -22.77 -1.45
C LYS A 484 -24.83 -22.92 -0.86
N ASN A 485 -24.92 -23.05 0.47
CA ASN A 485 -26.14 -23.00 1.29
C ASN A 485 -25.92 -22.09 2.49
#